data_AF-A0A1U8CAW3-F1
#
_entry.id   AF-A0A1U8CAW3-F1
#
_cell.length_a   1.000
_cell.length_b   1.000
_cell.length_c   1.000
_cell.angle_alpha   90.00
_cell.angle_beta   90.00
_cell.angle_gamma   90.00
#
_symmetry.space_group_name_H-M   'P 1'
#
loop_
_entity.id
_entity.type
_entity.pdbx_description
1 polymer ?
#
loop_
_entity_poly.entity_id
_entity_poly.type
_entity_poly.pdbx_seq_one_letter_code
_entity_poly.pdbx_strand_id
1 'polypeptide(L)'
;MWLWEDQGGLLGPFSFVLVVLLVVTRSPFNACVLTGSLYILLRLFSFEPVPSRRVLQVLKPRDRVSAIAHRGGSHDAPENTLAAIRQVVQASAALKNIYMEFPQLYNNSMVCSFLPEVIYKMRQMDQKVITALTHRPWSLSHTGDGKPRYNVFWKQSMFVVLDILLDWSMHNVLWYLCGISAFLMQKDFVSPDYLKKWSAKGIQVVSWTVNTFDEKNYYESHLGSSYITDSMLEDCAPHF
;
A
#
# COMPACT_ATOMS: atom_id res chain seq x y z
N MET A 1 -10.85 23.60 15.50
CA MET A 1 -9.44 23.81 15.10
C MET A 1 -9.36 23.42 13.63
N TRP A 2 -9.06 24.37 12.75
CA TRP A 2 -9.43 24.33 11.33
C TRP A 2 -8.43 23.54 10.46
N LEU A 3 -8.82 22.31 10.11
CA LEU A 3 -8.78 21.60 8.81
C LEU A 3 -7.55 21.59 7.87
N TRP A 4 -6.49 22.37 8.07
CA TRP A 4 -5.44 22.53 7.04
C TRP A 4 -4.06 21.95 7.41
N GLU A 5 -3.79 21.61 8.68
CA GLU A 5 -2.50 21.03 9.10
C GLU A 5 -2.49 19.50 9.22
N ASP A 6 -3.66 18.84 9.22
CA ASP A 6 -3.78 17.37 9.38
C ASP A 6 -4.01 16.58 8.08
N GLN A 7 -4.09 17.23 6.91
CA GLN A 7 -4.22 16.54 5.62
C GLN A 7 -2.87 16.32 4.95
N GLY A 8 -2.15 15.31 5.41
CA GLY A 8 -0.93 14.82 4.78
C GLY A 8 -1.11 14.40 3.31
N GLY A 9 -0.96 15.34 2.37
CA GLY A 9 -0.30 15.07 1.09
C GLY A 9 -1.14 14.92 -0.18
N LEU A 10 -2.33 15.54 -0.30
CA LEU A 10 -3.04 15.65 -1.60
C LEU A 10 -2.77 16.98 -2.34
N LEU A 11 -2.27 18.02 -1.67
CA LEU A 11 -2.02 19.31 -2.30
C LEU A 11 -1.05 19.18 -3.49
N GLY A 12 0.10 18.54 -3.29
CA GLY A 12 1.11 18.31 -4.33
C GLY A 12 0.57 17.69 -5.62
N PRO A 13 -0.05 16.49 -5.57
CA PRO A 13 -0.58 15.86 -6.78
C PRO A 13 -1.70 16.68 -7.45
N PHE A 14 -2.59 17.33 -6.69
CA PHE A 14 -3.64 18.15 -7.28
C PHE A 14 -3.13 19.47 -7.88
N SER A 15 -2.08 20.08 -7.31
CA SER A 15 -1.38 21.21 -7.93
C SER A 15 -0.71 20.80 -9.25
N PHE A 16 -0.09 19.61 -9.29
CA PHE A 16 0.49 19.08 -10.53
C PHE A 16 -0.59 18.85 -11.62
N VAL A 17 -1.72 18.21 -11.25
CA VAL A 17 -2.86 18.00 -12.16
C VAL A 17 -3.40 19.33 -12.68
N LEU A 18 -3.54 20.34 -11.81
CA LEU A 18 -3.98 21.67 -12.21
C LEU A 18 -3.04 22.28 -13.27
N VAL A 19 -1.72 22.23 -13.05
CA VAL A 19 -0.73 22.77 -13.99
C VAL A 19 -0.77 22.03 -15.33
N VAL A 20 -0.87 20.70 -15.32
CA VAL A 20 -1.00 19.91 -16.55
C VAL A 20 -2.28 20.29 -17.31
N LEU A 21 -3.41 20.38 -16.62
CA LEU A 21 -4.68 20.76 -17.24
C LEU A 21 -4.68 22.20 -17.73
N LEU A 22 -3.97 23.12 -17.07
CA LEU A 22 -3.76 24.49 -17.55
C LEU A 22 -3.04 24.50 -18.90
N VAL A 23 -1.96 23.71 -19.04
CA VAL A 23 -1.20 23.61 -20.28
C VAL A 23 -2.03 22.98 -21.41
N VAL A 24 -2.77 21.91 -21.11
CA VAL A 24 -3.55 21.16 -22.10
C VAL A 24 -4.78 21.94 -22.56
N THR A 25 -5.55 22.48 -21.62
CA THR A 25 -6.81 23.19 -21.93
C THR A 25 -6.59 24.63 -22.36
N ARG A 26 -5.42 25.22 -22.03
CA ARG A 26 -5.09 26.64 -22.19
C ARG A 26 -6.14 27.58 -21.61
N SER A 27 -6.89 27.12 -20.60
CA SER A 27 -7.97 27.85 -19.96
C SER A 27 -7.92 27.67 -18.46
N PRO A 28 -7.74 28.74 -17.67
CA PRO A 28 -7.73 28.65 -16.21
C PRO A 28 -9.06 28.18 -15.65
N PHE A 29 -10.17 28.58 -16.27
CA PHE A 29 -11.50 28.14 -15.86
C PHE A 29 -11.65 26.62 -16.01
N ASN A 30 -11.34 26.08 -17.20
CA ASN A 30 -11.48 24.64 -17.46
C ASN A 30 -10.54 23.81 -16.57
N ALA A 31 -9.30 24.26 -16.38
CA ALA A 31 -8.35 23.55 -15.53
C ALA A 31 -8.81 23.50 -14.06
N CYS A 32 -9.33 24.61 -13.53
CA CYS A 32 -9.89 24.65 -12.18
C CYS A 32 -11.13 23.76 -12.04
N VAL A 33 -12.07 23.83 -12.98
CA VAL A 33 -13.30 23.01 -12.96
C VAL A 33 -12.96 21.53 -13.01
N LEU A 34 -12.07 21.11 -13.92
CA LEU A 34 -11.66 19.70 -14.04
C LEU A 34 -10.91 19.22 -12.79
N THR A 35 -9.96 20.01 -12.27
CA THR A 35 -9.21 19.64 -11.05
C THR A 35 -10.13 19.56 -9.84
N GLY A 36 -11.02 20.53 -9.66
CA GLY A 36 -12.02 20.53 -8.58
C GLY A 36 -12.98 19.35 -8.70
N SER A 37 -13.43 19.02 -9.91
CA SER A 37 -14.30 17.86 -10.16
C SER A 37 -13.59 16.55 -9.82
N LEU A 38 -12.32 16.40 -10.22
CA LEU A 38 -11.49 15.24 -9.85
C LEU A 38 -11.31 15.13 -8.33
N TYR A 39 -11.12 16.25 -7.63
CA TYR A 39 -11.00 16.24 -6.17
C TYR A 39 -12.30 15.82 -5.50
N ILE A 40 -13.44 16.36 -5.95
CA ILE A 40 -14.76 15.97 -5.45
C ILE A 40 -15.02 14.49 -5.71
N LEU A 41 -14.74 13.99 -6.92
CA LEU A 41 -14.87 12.57 -7.24
C LEU A 41 -13.99 11.72 -6.32
N LEU A 42 -12.72 12.08 -6.13
CA LEU A 42 -11.83 11.38 -5.21
C LEU A 42 -12.43 11.33 -3.80
N ARG A 43 -12.95 12.45 -3.29
CA ARG A 43 -13.59 12.54 -1.96
C ARG A 43 -14.86 11.68 -1.85
N LEU A 44 -15.66 11.58 -2.92
CA LEU A 44 -16.89 10.79 -2.94
C LEU A 44 -16.62 9.28 -2.97
N PHE A 45 -15.51 8.86 -3.59
CA PHE A 45 -15.14 7.45 -3.73
C PHE A 45 -14.06 6.99 -2.75
N SER A 46 -13.46 7.89 -1.96
CA SER A 46 -12.46 7.54 -0.96
C SER A 46 -13.06 6.98 0.31
N PHE A 47 -12.35 6.04 0.94
CA PHE A 47 -12.67 5.58 2.29
C PHE A 47 -11.88 6.33 3.36
N GLU A 48 -12.47 6.50 4.54
CA GLU A 48 -11.72 6.97 5.71
C GLU A 48 -10.86 5.82 6.26
N PRO A 49 -9.58 6.05 6.61
CA PRO A 49 -8.75 5.04 7.27
C PRO A 49 -9.30 4.57 8.61
N VAL A 50 -8.93 3.36 9.02
CA VAL A 50 -9.24 2.88 10.38
C VAL A 50 -8.45 3.72 11.41
N PRO A 51 -9.02 4.05 12.58
CA PRO A 51 -8.34 4.88 13.57
C PRO A 51 -6.96 4.34 13.97
N SER A 52 -5.94 5.21 13.98
CA SER A 52 -4.54 4.85 14.18
C SER A 52 -4.29 4.05 15.46
N ARG A 53 -5.04 4.29 16.54
CA ARG A 53 -4.95 3.51 17.79
C ARG A 53 -5.18 2.01 17.57
N ARG A 54 -6.14 1.64 16.71
CA ARG A 54 -6.44 0.24 16.39
C ARG A 54 -5.34 -0.36 15.51
N VAL A 55 -4.82 0.45 14.60
CA VAL A 55 -3.74 0.06 13.69
C VAL A 55 -2.45 -0.21 14.47
N LEU A 56 -2.11 0.66 15.43
CA LEU A 56 -0.97 0.48 16.31
C LEU A 56 -1.14 -0.72 17.24
N GLN A 57 -2.35 -1.07 17.66
CA GLN A 57 -2.58 -2.30 18.42
C GLN A 57 -2.18 -3.57 17.63
N VAL A 58 -2.44 -3.57 16.31
CA VAL A 58 -2.07 -4.68 15.42
C VAL A 58 -0.58 -4.64 15.06
N LEU A 59 -0.09 -3.47 14.64
CA LEU A 59 1.23 -3.35 14.03
C LEU A 59 2.35 -3.04 15.01
N LYS A 60 2.05 -2.41 16.14
CA LYS A 60 3.00 -2.03 17.19
C LYS A 60 2.45 -2.33 18.58
N PRO A 61 2.14 -3.61 18.89
CA PRO A 61 1.57 -3.96 20.17
C PRO A 61 2.52 -3.55 21.31
N ARG A 62 2.01 -2.79 22.28
CA ARG A 62 2.78 -2.24 23.43
C ARG A 62 3.95 -1.33 22.99
N ASP A 63 3.74 -0.58 21.91
CA ASP A 63 4.73 0.34 21.33
C ASP A 63 6.04 -0.34 20.88
N ARG A 64 5.99 -1.66 20.64
CA ARG A 64 7.11 -2.43 20.11
C ARG A 64 6.93 -2.75 18.63
N VAL A 65 8.04 -2.81 17.91
CA VAL A 65 8.07 -3.31 16.53
C VAL A 65 7.53 -4.74 16.48
N SER A 66 6.71 -5.04 15.48
CA SER A 66 6.19 -6.38 15.26
C SER A 66 6.97 -7.09 14.16
N ALA A 67 7.55 -8.24 14.50
CA ALA A 67 8.06 -9.21 13.55
C ALA A 67 6.91 -10.16 13.16
N ILE A 68 6.50 -10.11 11.89
CA ILE A 68 5.34 -10.83 11.39
C ILE A 68 5.85 -12.02 10.57
N ALA A 69 5.71 -13.23 11.12
CA ALA A 69 6.03 -14.44 10.39
C ALA A 69 5.04 -14.64 9.23
N HIS A 70 5.56 -14.88 8.03
CA HIS A 70 4.80 -15.25 6.86
C HIS A 70 5.21 -16.65 6.41
N ARG A 71 4.23 -17.50 6.09
CA ARG A 71 4.46 -18.78 5.44
C ARG A 71 3.72 -18.74 4.11
N GLY A 72 4.47 -18.56 3.04
CA GLY A 72 3.91 -18.42 1.69
C GLY A 72 3.10 -19.65 1.27
N GLY A 73 1.88 -19.42 0.81
CA GLY A 73 1.06 -20.39 0.09
C GLY A 73 1.12 -20.19 -1.42
N SER A 74 2.12 -19.45 -1.92
CA SER A 74 2.22 -19.04 -3.33
C SER A 74 2.28 -20.21 -4.32
N HIS A 75 2.80 -21.36 -3.89
CA HIS A 75 2.80 -22.60 -4.66
C HIS A 75 1.41 -23.25 -4.79
N ASP A 76 0.55 -23.08 -3.79
CA ASP A 76 -0.79 -23.68 -3.75
C ASP A 76 -1.86 -22.74 -4.35
N ALA A 77 -1.71 -21.43 -4.13
CA ALA A 77 -2.63 -20.40 -4.60
C ALA A 77 -1.87 -19.11 -4.95
N PRO A 78 -1.46 -18.92 -6.23
CA PRO A 78 -0.69 -17.74 -6.62
C PRO A 78 -1.53 -16.45 -6.53
N GLU A 79 -1.16 -15.60 -5.59
CA GLU A 79 -1.88 -14.38 -5.15
C GLU A 79 -2.02 -13.28 -6.20
N ASN A 80 -1.18 -13.27 -7.25
CA ASN A 80 -1.12 -12.22 -8.27
C ASN A 80 -1.56 -12.72 -9.66
N THR A 81 -2.62 -13.54 -9.72
CA THR A 81 -3.16 -14.08 -10.99
C THR A 81 -4.50 -13.48 -11.37
N LEU A 82 -4.82 -13.49 -12.66
CA LEU A 82 -6.16 -13.07 -13.14
C LEU A 82 -7.28 -13.92 -12.53
N ALA A 83 -7.01 -15.19 -12.25
CA ALA A 83 -7.95 -16.07 -11.55
C ALA A 83 -8.25 -15.58 -10.13
N ALA A 84 -7.21 -15.20 -9.37
CA ALA A 84 -7.37 -14.60 -8.04
C ALA A 84 -8.16 -13.28 -8.10
N ILE A 85 -7.85 -12.41 -9.08
CA ILE A 85 -8.58 -11.14 -9.28
C ILE A 85 -10.06 -11.37 -9.56
N ARG A 86 -10.40 -12.34 -10.41
CA ARG A 86 -11.80 -12.68 -10.73
C ARG A 86 -12.60 -13.12 -9.51
N GLN A 87 -11.92 -13.64 -8.48
CA GLN A 87 -12.55 -14.08 -7.25
C GLN A 87 -12.56 -13.02 -6.15
N VAL A 88 -12.13 -11.78 -6.43
CA VAL A 88 -11.99 -10.72 -5.42
C VAL A 88 -13.28 -10.45 -4.65
N VAL A 89 -14.43 -10.53 -5.32
CA VAL A 89 -15.75 -10.31 -4.70
C VAL A 89 -16.08 -11.44 -3.73
N GLN A 90 -15.91 -12.70 -4.17
CA GLN A 90 -16.14 -13.87 -3.33
C GLN A 90 -15.16 -13.92 -2.15
N ALA A 91 -13.88 -13.62 -2.39
CA ALA A 91 -12.85 -13.56 -1.36
C ALA A 91 -13.14 -12.48 -0.32
N SER A 92 -13.52 -11.27 -0.75
CA SER A 92 -13.89 -10.18 0.17
C SER A 92 -15.14 -10.51 0.98
N ALA A 93 -16.13 -11.19 0.38
CA ALA A 93 -17.33 -11.65 1.08
C ALA A 93 -17.01 -12.75 2.11
N ALA A 94 -16.16 -13.71 1.76
CA ALA A 94 -15.69 -14.74 2.66
C ALA A 94 -14.90 -14.14 3.83
N LEU A 95 -13.97 -13.23 3.56
CA LEU A 95 -13.23 -12.49 4.59
C LEU A 95 -14.19 -11.74 5.52
N LYS A 96 -15.17 -11.02 4.98
CA LYS A 96 -16.19 -10.35 5.80
C LYS A 96 -16.89 -11.33 6.74
N ASN A 97 -17.34 -12.49 6.24
CA ASN A 97 -18.00 -13.50 7.07
C ASN A 97 -17.08 -14.01 8.18
N ILE A 98 -15.80 -14.26 7.88
CA ILE A 98 -14.79 -14.67 8.87
C ILE A 98 -14.61 -13.61 9.95
N TYR A 99 -14.53 -12.32 9.58
CA TYR A 99 -14.42 -11.23 10.56
C TYR A 99 -15.70 -11.07 11.41
N MET A 100 -16.87 -11.35 10.84
CA MET A 100 -18.14 -11.35 11.59
C MET A 100 -18.24 -12.54 12.56
N GLU A 101 -17.75 -13.72 12.16
CA GLU A 101 -17.67 -14.91 13.00
C GLU A 101 -16.62 -14.77 14.12
N PHE A 102 -15.50 -14.10 13.83
CA PHE A 102 -14.38 -13.89 14.75
C PHE A 102 -14.04 -12.39 14.91
N PRO A 103 -14.85 -11.60 15.65
CA PRO A 103 -14.67 -10.15 15.77
C PRO A 103 -13.32 -9.70 16.36
N GLN A 104 -12.60 -10.57 17.07
CA GLN A 104 -11.23 -10.31 17.53
C GLN A 104 -10.26 -10.00 16.37
N LEU A 105 -10.56 -10.48 15.15
CA LEU A 105 -9.75 -10.22 13.96
C LEU A 105 -9.66 -8.73 13.63
N TYR A 106 -10.69 -7.92 13.93
CA TYR A 106 -10.64 -6.47 13.72
C TYR A 106 -9.54 -5.76 14.50
N ASN A 107 -9.04 -6.37 15.58
CA ASN A 107 -8.02 -5.79 16.47
C ASN A 107 -6.69 -6.53 16.43
N ASN A 108 -6.62 -7.67 15.72
CA ASN A 108 -5.45 -8.55 15.72
C ASN A 108 -4.97 -8.91 14.30
N SER A 109 -5.65 -8.43 13.25
CA SER A 109 -5.30 -8.77 11.86
C SER A 109 -5.51 -7.61 10.90
N MET A 110 -4.92 -7.73 9.72
CA MET A 110 -5.07 -6.79 8.61
C MET A 110 -5.13 -7.54 7.28
N VAL A 111 -5.72 -6.93 6.26
CA VAL A 111 -5.76 -7.44 4.89
C VAL A 111 -4.87 -6.58 3.99
N CYS A 112 -3.88 -7.18 3.35
CA CYS A 112 -2.98 -6.49 2.43
C CYS A 112 -2.98 -7.12 1.03
N SER A 113 -2.67 -6.35 -0.01
CA SER A 113 -2.58 -6.83 -1.38
C SER A 113 -1.72 -5.92 -2.25
N PHE A 114 -1.03 -6.50 -3.23
CA PHE A 114 -0.38 -5.75 -4.32
C PHE A 114 -1.37 -5.04 -5.23
N LEU A 115 -2.62 -5.48 -5.25
CA LEU A 115 -3.65 -5.01 -6.16
C LEU A 115 -4.61 -4.05 -5.43
N PRO A 116 -4.64 -2.76 -5.81
CA PRO A 116 -5.54 -1.78 -5.19
C PRO A 116 -7.02 -2.17 -5.27
N GLU A 117 -7.43 -2.86 -6.35
CA GLU A 117 -8.80 -3.34 -6.52
C GLU A 117 -9.24 -4.27 -5.38
N VAL A 118 -8.35 -5.16 -4.93
CA VAL A 118 -8.63 -6.07 -3.82
C VAL A 118 -8.89 -5.30 -2.54
N ILE A 119 -8.05 -4.30 -2.25
CA ILE A 119 -8.22 -3.46 -1.07
C ILE A 119 -9.49 -2.62 -1.17
N TYR A 120 -9.75 -2.00 -2.31
CA TYR A 120 -10.95 -1.19 -2.50
C TYR A 120 -12.23 -2.02 -2.33
N LYS A 121 -12.28 -3.24 -2.89
CA LYS A 121 -13.40 -4.17 -2.72
C LYS A 121 -13.57 -4.61 -1.26
N MET A 122 -12.47 -4.88 -0.57
CA MET A 122 -12.52 -5.21 0.85
C MET A 122 -13.14 -4.05 1.66
N ARG A 123 -12.74 -2.80 1.38
CA ARG A 123 -13.29 -1.60 2.05
C ARG A 123 -14.75 -1.34 1.70
N GLN A 124 -15.19 -1.65 0.47
CA GLN A 124 -16.61 -1.63 0.10
C GLN A 124 -17.43 -2.62 0.94
N MET A 125 -16.88 -3.79 1.24
CA MET A 125 -17.57 -4.84 2.00
C MET A 125 -17.58 -4.56 3.50
N ASP A 126 -16.46 -4.09 4.05
CA ASP A 126 -16.29 -3.81 5.47
C ASP A 126 -15.21 -2.74 5.75
N GLN A 127 -15.64 -1.57 6.18
CA GLN A 127 -14.77 -0.43 6.51
C GLN A 127 -14.10 -0.54 7.90
N LYS A 128 -14.43 -1.58 8.70
CA LYS A 128 -13.77 -1.80 9.99
C LYS A 128 -12.48 -2.60 9.85
N VAL A 129 -12.27 -3.29 8.73
CA VAL A 129 -11.06 -4.08 8.48
C VAL A 129 -9.89 -3.15 8.20
N ILE A 130 -8.78 -3.38 8.91
CA ILE A 130 -7.51 -2.69 8.67
C ILE A 130 -6.98 -3.20 7.33
N THR A 131 -6.71 -2.28 6.40
CA THR A 131 -6.19 -2.63 5.08
C THR A 131 -4.87 -1.96 4.79
N ALA A 132 -4.10 -2.59 3.91
CA ALA A 132 -2.81 -2.08 3.46
C ALA A 132 -2.55 -2.34 1.98
N LEU A 133 -1.88 -1.40 1.33
CA LEU A 133 -1.38 -1.59 -0.04
C LEU A 133 0.04 -2.16 0.04
N THR A 134 0.29 -3.25 -0.69
CA THR A 134 1.62 -3.84 -0.84
C THR A 134 2.25 -3.30 -2.12
N HIS A 135 3.50 -2.88 -2.03
CA HIS A 135 4.20 -2.27 -3.15
C HIS A 135 5.64 -2.76 -3.24
N ARG A 136 6.02 -3.11 -4.48
CA ARG A 136 7.39 -3.37 -4.89
C ARG A 136 7.70 -2.46 -6.07
N PRO A 137 8.65 -1.52 -5.95
CA PRO A 137 9.09 -0.76 -7.10
C PRO A 137 9.51 -1.68 -8.24
N TRP A 138 9.22 -1.26 -9.47
CA TRP A 138 9.57 -2.02 -10.69
C TRP A 138 8.90 -3.39 -10.84
N SER A 139 7.82 -3.67 -10.09
CA SER A 139 7.18 -5.00 -10.09
C SER A 139 6.65 -5.47 -11.45
N LEU A 140 6.21 -4.55 -12.31
CA LEU A 140 5.65 -4.87 -13.62
C LEU A 140 6.75 -5.12 -14.67
N SER A 141 7.83 -4.34 -14.61
CA SER A 141 8.92 -4.36 -15.59
C SER A 141 10.08 -5.26 -15.19
N HIS A 142 10.30 -5.52 -13.91
CA HIS A 142 11.42 -6.31 -13.40
C HIS A 142 10.96 -7.47 -12.53
N THR A 143 11.71 -8.56 -12.56
CA THR A 143 11.61 -9.69 -11.63
C THR A 143 12.19 -9.30 -10.26
N GLY A 144 11.97 -10.10 -9.22
CA GLY A 144 12.44 -9.74 -7.88
C GLY A 144 13.98 -9.71 -7.75
N ASP A 145 14.70 -10.42 -8.62
CA ASP A 145 16.16 -10.33 -8.76
C ASP A 145 16.64 -9.12 -9.59
N GLY A 146 15.72 -8.22 -9.97
CA GLY A 146 16.05 -6.98 -10.68
C GLY A 146 16.32 -7.15 -12.18
N LYS A 147 16.10 -8.33 -12.75
CA LYS A 147 16.24 -8.54 -14.21
C LYS A 147 15.02 -8.01 -14.97
N PRO A 148 15.19 -7.53 -16.21
CA PRO A 148 14.07 -7.18 -17.08
C PRO A 148 13.15 -8.38 -17.28
N ARG A 149 11.84 -8.17 -17.11
CA ARG A 149 10.82 -9.21 -17.33
C ARG A 149 10.61 -9.50 -18.81
N TYR A 150 10.92 -8.54 -19.69
CA TYR A 150 10.73 -8.67 -21.13
C TYR A 150 12.02 -8.40 -21.90
N ASN A 151 12.33 -9.28 -22.85
CA ASN A 151 13.51 -9.12 -23.74
C ASN A 151 13.26 -8.08 -24.86
N VAL A 152 12.00 -7.76 -25.17
CA VAL A 152 11.63 -6.81 -26.23
C VAL A 152 11.68 -5.39 -25.67
N PHE A 153 12.58 -4.55 -26.21
CA PHE A 153 12.83 -3.18 -25.73
C PHE A 153 11.56 -2.35 -25.55
N TRP A 154 10.72 -2.23 -26.59
CA TRP A 154 9.49 -1.42 -26.50
C TRP A 154 8.52 -1.92 -25.42
N LYS A 155 8.40 -3.24 -25.27
CA LYS A 155 7.56 -3.85 -24.24
C LYS A 155 8.11 -3.54 -22.85
N GLN A 156 9.41 -3.72 -22.65
CA GLN A 156 10.09 -3.40 -21.39
C GLN A 156 9.92 -1.91 -21.03
N SER A 157 10.20 -1.02 -21.97
CA SER A 157 10.07 0.43 -21.79
C SER A 157 8.65 0.86 -21.43
N MET A 158 7.63 0.27 -22.07
CA MET A 158 6.24 0.51 -21.70
C MET A 158 5.95 0.11 -20.25
N PHE A 159 6.40 -1.07 -19.80
CA PHE A 159 6.19 -1.50 -18.42
C PHE A 159 7.00 -0.69 -17.40
N VAL A 160 8.18 -0.17 -17.76
CA VAL A 160 8.93 0.78 -16.92
C VAL A 160 8.14 2.06 -16.70
N VAL A 161 7.52 2.60 -17.75
CA VAL A 161 6.63 3.77 -17.63
C VAL A 161 5.43 3.44 -16.73
N LEU A 162 4.82 2.26 -16.89
CA LEU A 162 3.73 1.82 -16.03
C LEU A 162 4.14 1.67 -14.57
N ASP A 163 5.34 1.17 -14.27
CA ASP A 163 5.85 1.11 -12.90
C ASP A 163 6.03 2.50 -12.28
N ILE A 164 6.55 3.47 -13.04
CA ILE A 164 6.67 4.86 -12.57
C ILE A 164 5.28 5.44 -12.26
N LEU A 165 4.31 5.22 -13.15
CA LEU A 165 2.94 5.67 -12.94
C LEU A 165 2.28 4.97 -11.75
N LEU A 166 2.52 3.67 -11.57
CA LEU A 166 1.99 2.90 -10.44
C LEU A 166 2.60 3.37 -9.12
N ASP A 167 3.92 3.54 -9.05
CA ASP A 167 4.62 4.05 -7.87
C ASP A 167 4.11 5.43 -7.48
N TRP A 168 4.01 6.35 -8.46
CA TRP A 168 3.43 7.67 -8.23
C TRP A 168 1.99 7.57 -7.73
N SER A 169 1.17 6.71 -8.33
CA SER A 169 -0.24 6.53 -7.96
C SER A 169 -0.38 6.00 -6.53
N MET A 170 0.44 5.01 -6.14
CA MET A 170 0.45 4.42 -4.79
C MET A 170 0.75 5.47 -3.72
N HIS A 171 1.77 6.32 -3.94
CA HIS A 171 2.23 7.30 -2.96
C HIS A 171 1.39 8.59 -2.88
N ASN A 172 0.65 8.90 -3.95
CA ASN A 172 -0.07 10.17 -4.05
C ASN A 172 -1.59 10.04 -3.97
N VAL A 173 -2.20 9.03 -4.60
CA VAL A 173 -3.66 8.97 -4.79
C VAL A 173 -4.27 7.70 -4.22
N LEU A 174 -3.72 6.52 -4.53
CA LEU A 174 -4.35 5.24 -4.21
C LEU A 174 -4.45 4.98 -2.70
N TRP A 175 -3.47 5.42 -1.92
CA TRP A 175 -3.53 5.31 -0.46
C TRP A 175 -4.78 6.01 0.12
N TYR A 176 -5.10 7.18 -0.45
CA TYR A 176 -6.22 8.00 -0.02
C TYR A 176 -7.54 7.44 -0.54
N LEU A 177 -7.59 7.08 -1.82
CA LEU A 177 -8.76 6.46 -2.45
C LEU A 177 -9.16 5.17 -1.70
N CYS A 178 -8.19 4.32 -1.38
CA CYS A 178 -8.44 3.06 -0.69
C CYS A 178 -8.66 3.23 0.82
N GLY A 179 -8.36 4.39 1.41
CA GLY A 179 -8.44 4.59 2.86
C GLY A 179 -7.60 3.59 3.65
N ILE A 180 -6.37 3.32 3.21
CA ILE A 180 -5.50 2.36 3.89
C ILE A 180 -4.97 2.91 5.20
N SER A 181 -4.59 1.99 6.09
CA SER A 181 -4.00 2.31 7.39
C SER A 181 -2.53 1.93 7.50
N ALA A 182 -2.07 1.04 6.63
CA ALA A 182 -0.67 0.69 6.52
C ALA A 182 -0.22 0.58 5.06
N PHE A 183 1.08 0.74 4.82
CA PHE A 183 1.70 0.62 3.51
C PHE A 183 2.84 -0.39 3.59
N LEU A 184 2.69 -1.51 2.87
CA LEU A 184 3.68 -2.59 2.85
C LEU A 184 4.70 -2.32 1.76
N MET A 185 5.92 -1.98 2.13
CA MET A 185 6.99 -1.60 1.18
C MET A 185 8.10 -2.65 1.14
N GLN A 186 8.68 -2.88 -0.04
CA GLN A 186 9.89 -3.70 -0.15
C GLN A 186 11.01 -3.12 0.73
N LYS A 187 11.68 -3.99 1.50
CA LYS A 187 12.66 -3.60 2.52
C LYS A 187 13.78 -2.65 2.05
N ASP A 188 14.20 -2.75 0.79
CA ASP A 188 15.33 -1.99 0.24
C ASP A 188 14.96 -0.52 -0.07
N PHE A 189 13.68 -0.18 -0.01
CA PHE A 189 13.14 1.15 -0.33
C PHE A 189 12.64 1.91 0.89
N VAL A 190 12.97 1.44 2.10
CA VAL A 190 12.54 2.06 3.36
C VAL A 190 13.72 2.77 4.03
N SER A 191 13.51 4.05 4.33
CA SER A 191 14.46 4.91 5.05
C SER A 191 13.74 5.65 6.18
N PRO A 192 14.47 6.23 7.16
CA PRO A 192 13.86 7.02 8.22
C PRO A 192 12.96 8.16 7.72
N ASP A 193 13.36 8.83 6.63
CA ASP A 193 12.56 9.92 6.04
C ASP A 193 11.33 9.39 5.30
N TYR A 194 11.42 8.20 4.70
CA TYR A 194 10.27 7.51 4.14
C TYR A 194 9.22 7.18 5.21
N LEU A 195 9.66 6.70 6.38
CA LEU A 195 8.79 6.43 7.53
C LEU A 195 8.12 7.71 8.04
N LYS A 196 8.89 8.80 8.21
CA LYS A 196 8.34 10.11 8.62
C LYS A 196 7.29 10.61 7.63
N LYS A 197 7.53 10.47 6.33
CA LYS A 197 6.60 10.88 5.27
C LYS A 197 5.24 10.18 5.40
N TRP A 198 5.22 8.87 5.65
CA TRP A 198 3.96 8.14 5.82
C TRP A 198 3.32 8.36 7.19
N SER A 199 4.13 8.49 8.24
CA SER A 199 3.63 8.83 9.58
C SER A 199 2.91 10.19 9.59
N ALA A 200 3.39 11.17 8.82
CA ALA A 200 2.71 12.46 8.63
C ALA A 200 1.33 12.33 7.93
N LYS A 201 1.07 11.20 7.27
CA LYS A 201 -0.24 10.85 6.70
C LYS A 201 -1.09 9.97 7.64
N GLY A 202 -0.60 9.67 8.85
CA GLY A 202 -1.23 8.74 9.79
C GLY A 202 -1.13 7.27 9.37
N ILE A 203 -0.24 6.92 8.44
CA ILE A 203 -0.11 5.57 7.86
C ILE A 203 1.17 4.91 8.40
N GLN A 204 1.03 3.66 8.83
CA GLN A 204 2.17 2.85 9.28
C GLN A 204 2.85 2.15 8.11
N VAL A 205 4.17 2.13 8.08
CA VAL A 205 4.91 1.34 7.08
C VAL A 205 5.24 -0.02 7.66
N VAL A 206 5.11 -1.06 6.85
CA VAL A 206 5.54 -2.42 7.20
C VAL A 206 6.45 -2.93 6.08
N SER A 207 7.67 -3.34 6.41
CA SER A 207 8.61 -3.79 5.39
C SER A 207 8.48 -5.28 5.09
N TRP A 208 8.78 -5.69 3.87
CA TRP A 208 8.84 -7.10 3.49
C TRP A 208 9.90 -7.35 2.42
N THR A 209 10.53 -8.51 2.31
CA THR A 209 10.63 -9.56 3.34
C THR A 209 12.01 -9.47 3.99
N VAL A 210 12.05 -9.27 5.30
CA VAL A 210 13.27 -9.04 6.10
C VAL A 210 13.71 -10.37 6.68
N ASN A 211 14.79 -10.96 6.17
CA ASN A 211 15.09 -12.37 6.41
C ASN A 211 16.37 -12.60 7.20
N THR A 212 17.34 -11.68 7.17
CA THR A 212 18.60 -11.86 7.92
C THR A 212 18.55 -11.24 9.32
N PHE A 213 19.34 -11.76 10.25
CA PHE A 213 19.47 -11.21 11.60
C PHE A 213 19.86 -9.71 11.59
N ASP A 214 20.82 -9.33 10.76
CA ASP A 214 21.28 -7.93 10.67
C ASP A 214 20.17 -7.01 10.15
N GLU A 215 19.39 -7.45 9.16
CA GLU A 215 18.25 -6.69 8.66
C GLU A 215 17.18 -6.54 9.73
N LYS A 216 16.82 -7.64 10.43
CA LYS A 216 15.86 -7.60 11.55
C LYS A 216 16.31 -6.61 12.62
N ASN A 217 17.57 -6.70 13.05
CA ASN A 217 18.13 -5.78 14.04
C ASN A 217 18.12 -4.32 13.56
N TYR A 218 18.42 -4.05 12.29
CA TYR A 218 18.32 -2.70 11.71
C TYR A 218 16.87 -2.16 11.75
N TYR A 219 15.89 -3.00 11.41
CA TYR A 219 14.48 -2.63 11.44
C TYR A 219 13.96 -2.37 12.86
N GLU A 220 14.39 -3.16 13.83
CA GLU A 220 13.99 -3.02 15.23
C GLU A 220 14.69 -1.85 15.94
N SER A 221 16.01 -1.76 15.81
CA SER A 221 16.83 -0.82 16.60
C SER A 221 16.97 0.56 15.95
N HIS A 222 17.06 0.63 14.62
CA HIS A 222 17.32 1.88 13.91
C HIS A 222 16.04 2.48 13.30
N LEU A 223 15.28 1.68 12.56
CA LEU A 223 14.07 2.18 11.88
C LEU A 223 12.85 2.25 12.80
N GLY A 224 12.73 1.36 13.78
CA GLY A 224 11.53 1.27 14.62
C GLY A 224 10.27 0.93 13.80
N SER A 225 10.41 0.13 12.76
CA SER A 225 9.34 -0.22 11.80
C SER A 225 9.08 -1.72 11.78
N SER A 226 7.81 -2.10 11.81
CA SER A 226 7.37 -3.50 11.73
C SER A 226 7.71 -4.11 10.38
N TYR A 227 7.92 -5.42 10.35
CA TYR A 227 8.35 -6.13 9.14
C TYR A 227 7.78 -7.54 9.07
N ILE A 228 7.73 -8.07 7.86
CA ILE A 228 7.36 -9.44 7.53
C ILE A 228 8.64 -10.23 7.26
N THR A 229 8.71 -11.45 7.79
CA THR A 229 9.86 -12.36 7.63
C THR A 229 9.38 -13.78 7.31
N ASP A 230 10.13 -14.51 6.48
CA ASP A 230 9.84 -15.92 6.18
C ASP A 230 10.32 -16.85 7.31
N SER A 231 11.28 -16.41 8.12
CA SER A 231 11.82 -17.17 9.25
C SER A 231 12.08 -16.28 10.45
N MET A 232 11.58 -16.67 11.62
CA MET A 232 11.79 -15.93 12.86
C MET A 232 13.20 -16.15 13.45
N LEU A 233 13.81 -17.30 13.17
CA LEU A 233 15.03 -17.76 13.85
C LEU A 233 16.25 -17.79 12.93
N GLU A 234 16.05 -18.25 11.70
CA GLU A 234 17.13 -18.52 10.77
C GLU A 234 17.18 -17.45 9.67
N ASP A 235 18.37 -17.24 9.13
CA ASP A 235 18.54 -16.47 7.91
C ASP A 235 18.07 -17.30 6.72
N CYS A 236 17.30 -16.68 5.83
CA CYS A 236 16.84 -17.34 4.61
C CYS A 236 17.01 -16.45 3.38
N ALA A 237 17.27 -17.09 2.25
CA ALA A 237 17.37 -16.38 0.98
C ALA A 237 16.01 -15.75 0.61
N PRO A 238 16.00 -14.59 -0.05
CA PRO A 238 14.76 -14.01 -0.54
C PRO A 238 14.12 -14.93 -1.59
N HIS A 239 12.84 -15.24 -1.40
CA HIS A 239 12.00 -15.91 -2.37
C HIS A 239 11.24 -14.84 -3.17
N PHE A 240 11.56 -14.71 -4.45
CA PHE A 240 11.05 -13.65 -5.34
C PHE A 240 9.95 -14.11 -6.29
#